data_AF-A0A7W1CZP6-F1
#
_entry.id   AF-A0A7W1CZP6-F1
#
_cell.length_a   1.000
_cell.length_b   1.000
_cell.length_c   1.000
_cell.angle_alpha   90.00
_cell.angle_beta   90.00
_cell.angle_gamma   90.00
#
_symmetry.space_group_name_H-M   'P 1'
#
loop_
_entity.id
_entity.type
_entity.pdbx_description
1 polymer ?
#
loop_
_entity_poly.entity_id
_entity_poly.type
_entity_poly.pdbx_seq_one_letter_code
_entity_poly.pdbx_strand_id
1 'polypeptide(L)'
;MDFNTGSSGGTGSGGSSGGPGGPPPRVSGGASGGEFNIGDPVQSFINTVRNVITAPVGFFRGIRREGDLVNPLIFAIICYEVSAILGGLLGLVGLGMGGTQGFGSFLISIILAPIFAAIGLFIGAGILHLLVMLIVGSRNSGFEGTFRVSAYSSVTSLVSWIPFVGWIASLYGIYLAIMGIREVHNTSTGRAAIVVLIPAVVVLLLVLLIIAAIGAALFFGTQQ
;
A
#
# COMPACT_ATOMS: atom_id res chain seq x y z
N MET A 1 66.24 -51.56 37.55
CA MET A 1 66.13 -52.10 36.19
C MET A 1 64.65 -52.30 35.93
N ASP A 2 64.15 -51.62 34.90
CA ASP A 2 62.91 -51.86 34.15
C ASP A 2 61.56 -51.55 34.84
N PHE A 3 60.54 -50.94 34.22
CA PHE A 3 60.44 -50.10 33.02
C PHE A 3 59.13 -49.30 33.16
N ASN A 4 59.14 -48.08 32.63
CA ASN A 4 58.04 -47.12 32.56
C ASN A 4 57.00 -47.50 31.49
N THR A 5 55.70 -47.34 31.78
CA THR A 5 54.71 -46.87 30.79
C THR A 5 53.65 -45.99 31.47
N GLY A 6 53.59 -44.71 31.10
CA GLY A 6 52.47 -43.80 31.38
C GLY A 6 51.18 -44.28 30.70
N SER A 7 50.05 -43.58 30.71
CA SER A 7 49.72 -42.19 30.99
C SER A 7 48.18 -42.10 30.97
N SER A 8 47.63 -41.09 31.65
CA SER A 8 46.41 -40.33 31.32
C SER A 8 45.03 -41.00 31.29
N GLY A 9 44.06 -40.34 31.94
CA GLY A 9 42.70 -40.24 31.43
C GLY A 9 41.60 -40.40 32.49
N GLY A 10 41.33 -39.35 33.27
CA GLY A 10 40.08 -39.26 34.03
C GLY A 10 38.89 -39.09 33.10
N THR A 11 37.88 -39.95 33.23
CA THR A 11 36.53 -39.82 32.65
C THR A 11 35.57 -40.50 33.62
N GLY A 12 34.61 -39.77 34.22
CA GLY A 12 33.22 -39.66 33.75
C GLY A 12 32.39 -40.80 34.37
N SER A 13 31.12 -40.73 34.73
CA SER A 13 29.96 -39.83 34.71
C SER A 13 28.87 -40.66 35.45
N GLY A 14 27.76 -40.16 35.97
CA GLY A 14 27.10 -38.89 35.84
C GLY A 14 26.03 -38.76 36.93
N GLY A 15 25.84 -37.53 37.39
CA GLY A 15 24.67 -37.11 38.14
C GLY A 15 24.08 -35.89 37.42
N SER A 16 22.81 -36.00 37.05
CA SER A 16 21.78 -34.94 37.10
C SER A 16 20.58 -35.45 36.28
N SER A 17 19.40 -35.71 36.83
CA SER A 17 18.46 -34.88 37.57
C SER A 17 17.97 -33.64 36.78
N GLY A 18 16.78 -33.80 36.18
CA GLY A 18 15.70 -32.80 36.15
C GLY A 18 15.99 -31.42 35.57
N GLY A 19 15.44 -31.16 34.37
CA GLY A 19 15.18 -29.81 33.86
C GLY A 19 13.84 -29.76 33.12
N PRO A 20 13.08 -28.65 33.22
CA PRO A 20 11.63 -28.61 33.04
C PRO A 20 11.22 -28.54 31.57
N GLY A 21 9.96 -28.91 31.30
CA GLY A 21 9.32 -28.93 29.99
C GLY A 21 9.77 -27.79 29.08
N GLY A 22 10.38 -28.19 27.96
CA GLY A 22 10.64 -27.28 26.86
C GLY A 22 9.34 -26.59 26.44
N PRO A 23 9.41 -25.34 25.96
CA PRO A 23 8.22 -24.67 25.45
C PRO A 23 7.58 -25.58 24.39
N PRO A 24 6.25 -25.71 24.37
CA PRO A 24 5.58 -26.50 23.35
C PRO A 24 6.07 -26.02 21.98
N PRO A 25 6.15 -26.90 20.96
CA PRO A 25 6.47 -26.47 19.61
C PRO A 25 5.56 -25.29 19.33
N ARG A 26 6.15 -24.14 18.96
CA ARG A 26 5.39 -23.02 18.45
C ARG A 26 4.68 -23.58 17.24
N VAL A 27 3.43 -23.98 17.42
CA VAL A 27 2.48 -23.98 16.34
C VAL A 27 2.64 -22.57 15.79
N SER A 28 3.16 -22.45 14.57
CA SER A 28 3.06 -21.24 13.77
C SER A 28 1.58 -21.02 13.47
N GLY A 29 0.80 -20.82 14.54
CA GLY A 29 -0.60 -20.48 14.52
C GLY A 29 -0.64 -19.08 13.98
N GLY A 30 -1.22 -18.95 12.79
CA GLY A 30 -1.34 -17.69 12.08
C GLY A 30 -1.88 -16.59 12.98
N ALA A 31 -0.97 -15.71 13.40
CA ALA A 31 -1.22 -14.29 13.45
C ALA A 31 -0.83 -13.68 12.09
N SER A 32 -1.27 -14.32 10.98
CA SER A 32 -1.14 -13.81 9.63
C SER A 32 -2.40 -13.02 9.30
N GLY A 33 -2.49 -11.79 9.79
CA GLY A 33 -3.44 -10.78 9.29
C GLY A 33 -3.01 -10.33 7.89
N GLY A 34 -2.97 -11.31 6.98
CA GLY A 34 -2.05 -11.39 5.87
C GLY A 34 -2.20 -10.25 4.88
N GLU A 35 -1.06 -9.64 4.56
CA GLU A 35 -0.88 -8.93 3.32
C GLU A 35 -1.41 -9.75 2.13
N PHE A 36 -1.81 -9.07 1.07
CA PHE A 36 -2.15 -9.70 -0.19
C PHE A 36 -1.07 -10.71 -0.62
N ASN A 37 -1.50 -11.89 -1.06
CA ASN A 37 -0.62 -12.96 -1.49
C ASN A 37 -1.14 -13.54 -2.80
N ILE A 38 -0.31 -13.50 -3.84
CA ILE A 38 -0.65 -14.01 -5.17
C ILE A 38 -0.91 -15.53 -5.20
N GLY A 39 -0.41 -16.29 -4.23
CA GLY A 39 -0.67 -17.73 -4.10
C GLY A 39 -2.11 -18.08 -3.71
N ASP A 40 -2.84 -17.14 -3.11
CA ASP A 40 -4.27 -17.24 -2.81
C ASP A 40 -4.94 -15.89 -3.09
N PRO A 41 -5.06 -15.50 -4.38
CA PRO A 41 -5.28 -14.11 -4.75
C PRO A 41 -6.66 -13.61 -4.36
N VAL A 42 -7.71 -14.44 -4.46
CA VAL A 42 -9.10 -14.00 -4.20
C VAL A 42 -9.33 -13.81 -2.70
N GLN A 43 -9.01 -14.81 -1.88
CA GLN A 43 -9.26 -14.73 -0.44
C GLN A 43 -8.33 -13.70 0.22
N SER A 44 -7.05 -13.67 -0.16
CA SER A 44 -6.11 -12.68 0.38
C SER A 44 -6.49 -11.24 -0.02
N PHE A 45 -7.00 -11.03 -1.24
CA PHE A 45 -7.50 -9.72 -1.67
C PHE A 45 -8.68 -9.27 -0.80
N ILE A 46 -9.72 -10.10 -0.66
CA ILE A 46 -10.90 -9.78 0.14
C ILE A 46 -10.51 -9.49 1.60
N ASN A 47 -9.65 -10.31 2.17
CA ASN A 47 -9.17 -10.13 3.54
C ASN A 47 -8.35 -8.84 3.69
N THR A 48 -7.47 -8.53 2.73
CA THR A 48 -6.69 -7.30 2.72
C THR A 48 -7.60 -6.08 2.62
N VAL A 49 -8.53 -6.05 1.67
CA VAL A 49 -9.51 -4.96 1.50
C VAL A 49 -10.29 -4.74 2.80
N ARG A 50 -10.83 -5.83 3.38
CA ARG A 50 -11.58 -5.76 4.64
C ARG A 50 -10.72 -5.21 5.78
N ASN A 51 -9.50 -5.70 5.94
CA ASN A 51 -8.62 -5.28 7.04
C ASN A 51 -8.17 -3.82 6.88
N VAL A 52 -7.83 -3.38 5.67
CA VAL A 52 -7.46 -1.99 5.39
C VAL A 52 -8.62 -1.05 5.71
N ILE A 53 -9.85 -1.41 5.33
CA ILE A 53 -11.02 -0.54 5.53
C ILE A 53 -11.51 -0.56 7.00
N THR A 54 -11.56 -1.74 7.62
CA THR A 54 -12.20 -1.89 8.95
C THR A 54 -11.24 -1.72 10.12
N ALA A 55 -9.95 -2.00 9.91
CA ALA A 55 -8.92 -1.93 10.95
C ALA A 55 -7.59 -1.35 10.41
N PRO A 56 -7.58 -0.16 9.77
CA PRO A 56 -6.40 0.37 9.07
C PRO A 56 -5.16 0.49 9.96
N VAL A 57 -5.32 0.99 11.19
CA VAL A 57 -4.22 1.13 12.15
C VAL A 57 -3.61 -0.22 12.50
N GLY A 58 -4.45 -1.24 12.73
CA GLY A 58 -3.98 -2.60 13.03
C GLY A 58 -3.29 -3.24 11.83
N PHE A 59 -3.87 -3.07 10.64
CA PHE A 59 -3.30 -3.54 9.38
C PHE A 59 -1.91 -2.95 9.13
N PHE A 60 -1.79 -1.61 9.07
CA PHE A 60 -0.52 -0.95 8.77
C PHE A 60 0.56 -1.12 9.84
N ARG A 61 0.17 -1.40 11.09
CA ARG A 61 1.12 -1.77 12.13
C ARG A 61 1.68 -3.19 11.92
N GLY A 62 0.87 -4.09 11.37
CA GLY A 62 1.21 -5.50 11.17
C GLY A 62 1.89 -5.83 9.84
N ILE A 63 1.91 -4.91 8.87
CA ILE A 63 2.57 -5.16 7.58
C ILE A 63 4.09 -5.26 7.72
N ARG A 64 4.70 -6.07 6.85
CA ARG A 64 6.14 -6.20 6.74
C ARG A 64 6.72 -4.89 6.20
N ARG A 65 7.81 -4.44 6.81
CA ARG A 65 8.52 -3.22 6.41
C ARG A 65 9.49 -3.45 5.26
N GLU A 66 9.91 -4.69 5.07
CA GLU A 66 10.91 -5.15 4.09
C GLU A 66 10.46 -6.49 3.49
N GLY A 67 10.81 -6.74 2.23
CA GLY A 67 10.34 -7.88 1.44
C GLY A 67 10.17 -7.57 -0.05
N ASP A 68 9.05 -8.00 -0.63
CA ASP A 68 8.75 -7.86 -2.05
C ASP A 68 7.82 -6.67 -2.36
N LEU A 69 8.09 -5.98 -3.47
CA LEU A 69 7.20 -4.94 -4.00
C LEU A 69 6.10 -5.53 -4.91
N VAL A 70 6.23 -6.79 -5.32
CA VAL A 70 5.35 -7.42 -6.30
C VAL A 70 3.96 -7.63 -5.73
N ASN A 71 3.82 -8.26 -4.55
CA ASN A 71 2.50 -8.48 -3.96
C ASN A 71 1.71 -7.17 -3.74
N PRO A 72 2.28 -6.11 -3.12
CA PRO A 72 1.59 -4.82 -3.01
C PRO A 72 1.26 -4.19 -4.37
N LEU A 73 2.16 -4.27 -5.35
CA LEU A 73 1.93 -3.73 -6.70
C LEU A 73 0.74 -4.42 -7.37
N ILE A 74 0.68 -5.76 -7.34
CA ILE A 74 -0.42 -6.53 -7.93
C ILE A 74 -1.74 -6.20 -7.24
N PHE A 75 -1.75 -6.08 -5.90
CA PHE A 75 -2.94 -5.62 -5.17
C PHE A 75 -3.44 -4.28 -5.71
N ALA A 76 -2.53 -3.30 -5.86
CA ALA A 76 -2.90 -1.98 -6.35
C ALA A 76 -3.39 -2.00 -7.79
N ILE A 77 -2.73 -2.77 -8.67
CA ILE A 77 -3.18 -2.97 -10.05
C ILE A 77 -4.60 -3.54 -10.06
N ILE A 78 -4.90 -4.57 -9.27
CA ILE A 78 -6.26 -5.14 -9.19
C ILE A 78 -7.27 -4.05 -8.79
N CYS A 79 -6.96 -3.22 -7.78
CA CYS A 79 -7.85 -2.13 -7.38
C CYS A 79 -8.10 -1.12 -8.51
N TYR A 80 -7.03 -0.67 -9.18
CA TYR A 80 -7.15 0.29 -10.28
C TYR A 80 -7.84 -0.31 -11.51
N GLU A 81 -7.59 -1.57 -11.86
CA GLU A 81 -8.25 -2.28 -12.95
C GLU A 81 -9.75 -2.41 -12.71
N VAL A 82 -10.16 -2.82 -11.51
CA VAL A 82 -11.58 -2.89 -11.15
C VAL A 82 -12.24 -1.53 -11.32
N SER A 83 -11.59 -0.46 -10.86
CA SER A 83 -12.11 0.90 -11.05
C SER A 83 -12.17 1.32 -12.52
N ALA A 84 -11.15 0.99 -13.32
CA ALA A 84 -11.08 1.33 -14.74
C ALA A 84 -12.18 0.62 -15.55
N ILE A 85 -12.39 -0.68 -15.29
CA ILE A 85 -13.44 -1.47 -15.92
C ILE A 85 -14.81 -0.89 -15.56
N LEU A 86 -15.11 -0.70 -14.27
CA LEU A 86 -16.42 -0.21 -13.84
C LEU A 86 -16.69 1.22 -14.33
N GLY A 87 -15.70 2.11 -14.24
CA GLY A 87 -15.81 3.48 -14.77
C GLY A 87 -15.97 3.51 -16.29
N GLY A 88 -15.24 2.68 -17.01
CA GLY A 88 -15.34 2.55 -18.46
C GLY A 88 -16.69 2.01 -18.93
N LEU A 89 -17.25 1.03 -18.21
CA LEU A 89 -18.61 0.53 -18.45
C LEU A 89 -19.66 1.63 -18.28
N LEU A 90 -19.55 2.47 -17.25
CA LEU A 90 -20.41 3.65 -17.11
C LEU A 90 -20.21 4.65 -18.27
N GLY A 91 -18.96 4.84 -18.71
CA GLY A 91 -18.63 5.67 -19.86
C GLY A 91 -19.31 5.19 -21.15
N LEU A 92 -19.35 3.88 -21.41
CA LEU A 92 -20.01 3.31 -22.60
C LEU A 92 -21.51 3.63 -22.67
N VAL A 93 -22.18 3.70 -21.52
CA VAL A 93 -23.61 4.02 -21.42
C VAL A 93 -23.89 5.51 -21.19
N GLY A 94 -22.86 6.36 -21.23
CA GLY A 94 -22.99 7.82 -21.09
C GLY A 94 -23.19 8.32 -19.66
N LEU A 95 -22.93 7.48 -18.66
CA LEU A 95 -23.04 7.82 -17.23
C LEU A 95 -21.68 8.12 -16.57
N GLY A 96 -20.58 8.02 -17.34
CA GLY A 96 -19.25 8.34 -16.85
C GLY A 96 -19.01 9.85 -16.70
N MET A 97 -18.22 10.25 -15.70
CA MET A 97 -17.89 11.67 -15.47
C MET A 97 -17.12 12.32 -16.64
N GLY A 98 -16.47 11.51 -17.49
CA GLY A 98 -15.77 11.97 -18.70
C GLY A 98 -16.63 12.02 -19.97
N GLY A 99 -17.94 11.80 -19.86
CA GLY A 99 -18.86 11.70 -20.99
C GLY A 99 -18.94 10.30 -21.60
N THR A 100 -19.56 10.20 -22.78
CA THR A 100 -19.72 8.94 -23.52
C THR A 100 -18.38 8.46 -24.07
N GLN A 101 -17.93 7.30 -23.62
CA GLN A 101 -16.72 6.64 -24.11
C GLN A 101 -17.08 5.70 -25.26
N GLY A 102 -16.25 5.65 -26.31
CA GLY A 102 -16.38 4.66 -27.37
C GLY A 102 -15.82 3.29 -26.97
N PHE A 103 -16.33 2.21 -27.57
CA PHE A 103 -15.85 0.85 -27.27
C PHE A 103 -14.34 0.67 -27.52
N GLY A 104 -13.81 1.25 -28.61
CA GLY A 104 -12.38 1.21 -28.89
C GLY A 104 -11.51 1.87 -27.81
N SER A 105 -11.92 3.04 -27.31
CA SER A 105 -11.17 3.72 -26.25
C SER A 105 -11.32 3.02 -24.90
N PHE A 106 -12.45 2.35 -24.64
CA PHE A 106 -12.61 1.47 -23.49
C PHE A 106 -11.59 0.31 -23.50
N LEU A 107 -11.45 -0.40 -24.63
CA LEU A 107 -10.47 -1.48 -24.74
C LEU A 107 -9.03 -0.99 -24.55
N ILE A 108 -8.67 0.14 -25.16
CA ILE A 108 -7.35 0.76 -24.97
C ILE A 108 -7.13 1.11 -23.48
N SER A 109 -8.15 1.63 -22.80
CA SER A 109 -8.03 2.00 -21.39
C SER A 109 -7.74 0.81 -20.48
N ILE A 110 -8.34 -0.37 -20.73
CA ILE A 110 -8.06 -1.59 -19.97
C ILE A 110 -6.61 -2.07 -20.18
N ILE A 111 -6.10 -1.95 -21.40
CA ILE A 111 -4.73 -2.39 -21.72
C ILE A 111 -3.68 -1.46 -21.08
N LEU A 112 -3.97 -0.15 -21.04
CA LEU A 112 -3.04 0.85 -20.53
C LEU A 112 -3.18 1.12 -19.02
N ALA A 113 -4.34 0.85 -18.43
CA ALA A 113 -4.60 1.01 -17.00
C ALA A 113 -3.54 0.39 -16.09
N PRO A 114 -3.04 -0.85 -16.29
CA PRO A 114 -2.12 -1.46 -15.34
C PRO A 114 -0.73 -0.81 -15.43
N ILE A 115 -0.35 -0.33 -16.62
CA ILE A 115 0.91 0.38 -16.88
C ILE A 115 0.87 1.73 -16.16
N PHE A 116 -0.20 2.51 -16.36
CA PHE A 116 -0.35 3.81 -15.70
C PHE A 116 -0.52 3.67 -14.19
N ALA A 117 -1.24 2.64 -13.72
CA ALA A 117 -1.38 2.33 -12.31
C ALA A 117 -0.01 2.06 -11.67
N ALA A 118 0.82 1.21 -12.29
CA ALA A 118 2.16 0.93 -11.80
C ALA A 118 3.04 2.20 -11.78
N ILE A 119 3.11 2.93 -12.90
CA ILE A 119 3.91 4.15 -13.02
C ILE A 119 3.47 5.18 -11.97
N GLY A 120 2.16 5.45 -11.89
CA GLY A 120 1.58 6.40 -10.94
C GLY A 120 1.86 6.00 -9.49
N LEU A 121 1.77 4.71 -9.17
CA LEU A 121 2.06 4.19 -7.84
C LEU A 121 3.54 4.37 -7.47
N PHE A 122 4.48 4.06 -8.38
CA PHE A 122 5.91 4.26 -8.13
C PHE A 122 6.27 5.74 -7.98
N ILE A 123 5.74 6.61 -8.85
CA ILE A 123 5.97 8.06 -8.76
C ILE A 123 5.37 8.60 -7.46
N GLY A 124 4.12 8.26 -7.14
CA GLY A 124 3.42 8.71 -5.93
C GLY A 124 4.12 8.24 -4.65
N ALA A 125 4.49 6.96 -4.59
CA ALA A 125 5.28 6.41 -3.48
C ALA A 125 6.66 7.08 -3.39
N GLY A 126 7.30 7.39 -4.52
CA GLY A 126 8.58 8.10 -4.57
C GLY A 126 8.48 9.50 -3.98
N ILE A 127 7.51 10.29 -4.42
CA ILE A 127 7.25 11.64 -3.90
C ILE A 127 6.95 11.58 -2.39
N LEU A 128 6.06 10.68 -1.97
CA LEU A 128 5.76 10.49 -0.54
C LEU A 128 7.01 10.08 0.23
N HIS A 129 7.84 9.20 -0.30
CA HIS A 129 9.03 8.73 0.38
C HIS A 129 10.10 9.83 0.52
N LEU A 130 10.27 10.68 -0.50
CA LEU A 130 11.12 11.86 -0.40
C LEU A 130 10.67 12.77 0.75
N LEU A 131 9.36 12.98 0.90
CA LEU A 131 8.79 13.75 2.01
C LEU A 131 8.94 13.04 3.35
N VAL A 132 8.81 11.71 3.40
CA VAL A 132 9.12 10.91 4.59
C VAL A 132 10.58 11.11 4.99
N MET A 133 11.53 11.03 4.05
CA MET A 133 12.95 11.25 4.35
C MET A 133 13.21 12.66 4.88
N LEU A 134 12.54 13.67 4.32
CA LEU A 134 12.69 15.07 4.75
C LEU A 134 12.09 15.35 6.14
N ILE A 135 10.91 14.80 6.43
CA ILE A 135 10.12 15.15 7.62
C ILE A 135 10.34 14.17 8.79
N VAL A 136 10.48 12.87 8.48
CA VAL A 136 10.71 11.81 9.48
C VAL A 136 12.21 11.59 9.71
N GLY A 137 13.05 11.85 8.70
CA GLY A 137 14.50 11.66 8.79
C GLY A 137 14.92 10.20 8.59
N SER A 138 16.17 9.88 8.94
CA SER A 138 16.80 8.57 8.69
C SER A 138 16.23 7.39 9.46
N ARG A 139 15.36 7.62 10.46
CA ARG A 139 14.73 6.56 11.28
C ARG A 139 13.51 5.90 10.60
N ASN A 140 13.29 6.19 9.32
CA ASN A 140 12.14 5.68 8.56
C ASN A 140 12.36 4.22 8.12
N SER A 141 11.27 3.51 7.82
CA SER A 141 11.29 2.12 7.32
C SER A 141 11.51 1.94 5.82
N GLY A 142 12.24 2.86 5.18
CA GLY A 142 12.64 2.75 3.77
C GLY A 142 11.51 2.95 2.75
N PHE A 143 11.88 2.94 1.47
CA PHE A 143 10.95 3.15 0.35
C PHE A 143 9.87 2.07 0.29
N GLU A 144 10.23 0.81 0.57
CA GLU A 144 9.30 -0.31 0.53
C GLU A 144 8.11 -0.11 1.50
N GLY A 145 8.37 0.39 2.71
CA GLY A 145 7.31 0.75 3.64
C GLY A 145 6.35 1.79 3.05
N THR A 146 6.88 2.86 2.44
CA THR A 146 6.05 3.89 1.79
C THR A 146 5.28 3.35 0.58
N PHE A 147 5.91 2.47 -0.20
CA PHE A 147 5.29 1.82 -1.34
C PHE A 147 4.11 0.95 -0.91
N ARG A 148 4.26 0.14 0.14
CA ARG A 148 3.18 -0.67 0.73
C ARG A 148 2.01 0.19 1.20
N VAL A 149 2.29 1.32 1.86
CA VAL A 149 1.24 2.28 2.26
C VAL A 149 0.47 2.78 1.04
N SER A 150 1.18 3.20 0.00
CA SER A 150 0.58 3.72 -1.23
C SER A 150 -0.24 2.63 -1.94
N ALA A 151 0.30 1.42 -2.02
CA ALA A 151 -0.32 0.28 -2.66
C ALA A 151 -1.60 -0.15 -1.96
N TYR A 152 -1.59 -0.33 -0.63
CA TYR A 152 -2.79 -0.74 0.09
C TYR A 152 -3.84 0.38 0.21
N SER A 153 -3.44 1.65 0.17
CA SER A 153 -4.38 2.79 0.13
C SER A 153 -5.15 2.88 -1.20
N SER A 154 -4.66 2.21 -2.26
CA SER A 154 -5.38 2.11 -3.54
C SER A 154 -6.73 1.39 -3.42
N VAL A 155 -7.02 0.70 -2.30
CA VAL A 155 -8.34 0.12 -2.02
C VAL A 155 -9.50 1.12 -2.20
N THR A 156 -9.23 2.40 -2.00
CA THR A 156 -10.20 3.49 -2.18
C THR A 156 -10.64 3.65 -3.65
N SER A 157 -9.83 3.21 -4.61
CA SER A 157 -10.18 3.26 -6.02
C SER A 157 -11.35 2.34 -6.37
N LEU A 158 -11.57 1.26 -5.62
CA LEU A 158 -12.65 0.29 -5.84
C LEU A 158 -14.06 0.90 -5.87
N VAL A 159 -14.25 2.04 -5.21
CA VAL A 159 -15.53 2.78 -5.17
C VAL A 159 -15.45 4.14 -5.85
N SER A 160 -14.28 4.50 -6.38
CA SER A 160 -14.01 5.82 -6.95
C SER A 160 -14.71 6.09 -8.28
N TRP A 161 -15.11 5.03 -8.98
CA TRP A 161 -15.90 5.09 -10.22
C TRP A 161 -17.34 5.57 -10.00
N ILE A 162 -17.84 5.53 -8.76
CA ILE A 162 -19.19 6.00 -8.42
C ILE A 162 -19.15 7.54 -8.29
N PRO A 163 -19.98 8.29 -9.05
CA PRO A 163 -20.06 9.74 -8.92
C PRO A 163 -20.32 10.19 -7.48
N PHE A 164 -19.72 11.32 -7.07
CA PHE A 164 -19.73 11.87 -5.70
C PHE A 164 -19.01 11.02 -4.64
N VAL A 165 -19.15 9.69 -4.68
CA VAL A 165 -18.47 8.76 -3.74
C VAL A 165 -16.96 8.81 -3.92
N GLY A 166 -16.45 9.02 -5.14
CA GLY A 166 -15.01 9.16 -5.38
C GLY A 166 -14.34 10.28 -4.57
N TRP A 167 -15.05 11.38 -4.31
CA TRP A 167 -14.54 12.46 -3.45
C TRP A 167 -14.46 12.05 -1.97
N ILE A 168 -15.45 11.29 -1.49
CA ILE A 168 -15.42 10.77 -0.12
C ILE A 168 -14.32 9.71 0.01
N ALA A 169 -14.17 8.86 -1.01
CA ALA A 169 -13.14 7.84 -1.07
C ALA A 169 -11.73 8.44 -1.06
N SER A 170 -11.51 9.58 -1.73
CA SER A 170 -10.20 10.27 -1.72
C SER A 170 -9.86 10.84 -0.34
N LEU A 171 -10.84 11.41 0.38
CA LEU A 171 -10.65 11.84 1.77
C LEU A 171 -10.30 10.67 2.69
N TYR A 172 -10.96 9.53 2.52
CA TYR A 172 -10.61 8.31 3.24
C TYR A 172 -9.22 7.78 2.85
N GLY A 173 -8.84 7.92 1.59
CA GLY A 173 -7.49 7.59 1.10
C GLY A 173 -6.40 8.43 1.77
N ILE A 174 -6.65 9.72 1.98
CA ILE A 174 -5.76 10.60 2.77
C ILE A 174 -5.65 10.06 4.20
N TYR A 175 -6.76 9.71 4.83
CA TYR A 175 -6.74 9.12 6.18
C TYR A 175 -5.92 7.80 6.23
N LEU A 176 -6.13 6.89 5.28
CA LEU A 176 -5.36 5.63 5.18
C LEU A 176 -3.88 5.90 4.99
N ALA A 177 -3.51 6.83 4.11
CA ALA A 177 -2.11 7.19 3.89
C ALA A 177 -1.48 7.78 5.16
N ILE A 178 -2.18 8.65 5.91
CA ILE A 178 -1.67 9.21 7.16
C ILE A 178 -1.45 8.10 8.20
N MET A 179 -2.44 7.22 8.41
CA MET A 179 -2.30 6.09 9.34
C MET A 179 -1.20 5.12 8.89
N GLY A 180 -1.11 4.85 7.60
CA GLY A 180 -0.09 3.99 7.02
C GLY A 180 1.32 4.54 7.23
N ILE A 181 1.56 5.80 6.87
CA ILE A 181 2.86 6.44 7.07
C ILE A 181 3.24 6.49 8.55
N ARG A 182 2.26 6.82 9.42
CA ARG A 182 2.46 6.87 10.87
C ARG A 182 2.94 5.52 11.42
N GLU A 183 2.18 4.45 11.16
CA GLU A 183 2.44 3.14 11.76
C GLU A 183 3.63 2.43 11.11
N VAL A 184 3.81 2.55 9.79
CA VAL A 184 4.90 1.90 9.07
C VAL A 184 6.23 2.54 9.42
N HIS A 185 6.33 3.87 9.37
CA HIS A 185 7.58 4.60 9.66
C HIS A 185 7.74 4.97 11.14
N ASN A 186 6.89 4.45 12.03
CA ASN A 186 6.91 4.73 13.48
C ASN A 186 7.06 6.23 13.81
N THR A 187 6.27 7.06 13.15
CA THR A 187 6.32 8.51 13.29
C THR A 187 5.07 9.05 14.01
N SER A 188 5.07 10.34 14.34
CA SER A 188 3.90 11.00 14.93
C SER A 188 2.83 11.28 13.86
N THR A 189 1.56 11.33 14.29
CA THR A 189 0.43 11.65 13.40
C THR A 189 0.64 13.00 12.69
N GLY A 190 1.17 14.01 13.40
CA GLY A 190 1.43 15.32 12.80
C GLY A 190 2.45 15.28 11.67
N ARG A 191 3.57 14.54 11.85
CA ARG A 191 4.57 14.36 10.80
C ARG A 191 4.00 13.59 9.60
N ALA A 192 3.27 12.51 9.86
CA ALA A 192 2.60 11.73 8.81
C ALA A 192 1.57 12.57 8.04
N ALA A 193 0.80 13.41 8.74
CA ALA A 193 -0.16 14.32 8.13
C ALA A 193 0.53 15.31 7.19
N ILE A 194 1.64 15.92 7.60
CA ILE A 194 2.39 16.86 6.73
C ILE A 194 2.89 16.13 5.47
N VAL A 195 3.49 14.95 5.62
CA VAL A 195 3.98 14.13 4.49
C VAL A 195 2.90 13.88 3.46
N VAL A 196 1.68 13.55 3.89
CA VAL A 196 0.57 13.19 2.99
C VAL A 196 -0.20 14.40 2.46
N LEU A 197 -0.38 15.44 3.30
CA LEU A 197 -1.17 16.62 2.93
C LEU A 197 -0.44 17.55 1.97
N ILE A 198 0.90 17.65 2.02
CA ILE A 198 1.67 18.45 1.07
C ILE A 198 1.35 18.05 -0.39
N PRO A 199 1.54 16.79 -0.83
CA PRO A 199 1.24 16.40 -2.20
C PRO A 199 -0.25 16.48 -2.51
N ALA A 200 -1.13 16.17 -1.54
CA ALA A 200 -2.58 16.29 -1.74
C ALA A 200 -3.02 17.74 -2.03
N VAL A 201 -2.48 18.71 -1.29
CA VAL A 201 -2.74 20.14 -1.51
C VAL A 201 -2.16 20.60 -2.85
N VAL A 202 -0.96 20.15 -3.23
CA VAL A 202 -0.37 20.48 -4.54
C VAL A 202 -1.27 19.97 -5.67
N VAL A 203 -1.72 18.72 -5.60
CA VAL A 203 -2.64 18.15 -6.60
C VAL A 203 -3.96 18.94 -6.64
N LEU A 204 -4.53 19.27 -5.49
CA LEU A 204 -5.76 20.07 -5.41
C LEU A 204 -5.59 21.43 -6.09
N LEU A 205 -4.51 22.15 -5.81
CA LEU A 205 -4.23 23.45 -6.42
C LEU A 205 -4.04 23.34 -7.94
N LEU A 206 -3.32 22.32 -8.42
CA LEU A 206 -3.14 22.08 -9.85
C LEU A 206 -4.48 21.82 -10.55
N VAL A 207 -5.36 21.01 -9.95
CA VAL A 207 -6.70 20.74 -10.48
C VAL A 207 -7.53 22.04 -10.56
N LEU A 208 -7.52 22.86 -9.51
CA LEU A 208 -8.24 24.14 -9.51
C LEU A 208 -7.71 25.11 -10.58
N LEU A 209 -6.39 25.15 -10.79
CA LEU A 209 -5.77 25.98 -11.84
C LEU A 209 -6.18 25.51 -13.24
N ILE A 210 -6.22 24.20 -13.49
CA ILE A 210 -6.66 23.65 -14.77
C ILE A 210 -8.13 23.99 -15.03
N ILE A 211 -9.00 23.83 -14.02
CA ILE A 211 -10.42 24.18 -14.14
C ILE A 211 -10.58 25.68 -14.45
N ALA A 212 -9.85 26.54 -13.73
CA ALA A 212 -9.89 27.98 -13.97
C ALA A 212 -9.39 28.34 -15.38
N ALA A 213 -8.32 27.72 -15.86
CA ALA A 213 -7.76 27.94 -17.19
C ALA A 213 -8.73 27.51 -18.30
N ILE A 214 -9.37 26.35 -18.16
CA ILE A 214 -10.40 25.86 -19.10
C ILE A 214 -11.61 26.81 -19.08
N GLY A 215 -12.09 27.19 -17.89
CA GLY A 215 -13.20 28.13 -17.75
C GLY A 215 -12.93 29.48 -18.41
N ALA A 216 -11.73 30.03 -18.20
CA ALA A 216 -11.29 31.26 -18.86
C ALA A 216 -11.22 31.11 -20.38
N ALA A 217 -10.61 30.03 -20.88
CA ALA A 217 -10.50 29.77 -22.32
C ALA A 217 -11.88 29.66 -23.00
N LEU A 218 -12.84 28.99 -22.37
CA LEU A 218 -14.21 28.88 -22.86
C LEU A 218 -14.92 30.25 -22.83
N PHE A 219 -14.79 31.00 -21.73
CA PHE A 219 -15.41 32.32 -21.61
C PHE A 219 -14.91 33.28 -22.70
N PHE A 220 -13.60 33.40 -22.88
CA PHE A 220 -13.02 34.27 -23.91
C PHE A 220 -13.27 33.77 -25.33
N GLY A 221 -13.31 32.45 -25.55
CA GLY A 221 -13.62 31.85 -26.86
C GLY A 221 -15.06 32.10 -27.33
N THR A 222 -16.01 32.27 -26.41
CA THR A 222 -17.41 32.62 -26.76
C THR A 222 -17.62 34.09 -27.12
N GLN A 223 -16.61 34.95 -26.94
CA GLN A 223 -16.67 36.39 -27.23
C GLN A 223 -16.06 36.76 -28.59
N GLN A 224 -15.55 35.78 -29.36
CA GLN A 224 -15.03 35.93 -30.72
C GLN A 224 -16.03 35.38 -31.73
#